data_AF-X0SJ37-F1
#
_entry.id   AF-X0SJ37-F1
#
_cell.length_a   1.000
_cell.length_b   1.000
_cell.length_c   1.000
_cell.angle_alpha   90.00
_cell.angle_beta   90.00
_cell.angle_gamma   90.00
#
_symmetry.space_group_name_H-M   'P 1'
#
loop_
_entity.id
_entity.type
_entity.pdbx_description
1 polymer ?
#
loop_
_entity_poly.entity_id
_entity_poly.type
_entity_poly.pdbx_seq_one_letter_code
_entity_poly.pdbx_strand_id
1 'polypeptide(L)'
;MVYEHKVIRDSIHGDIKIEGLILNLLETPELQRLYNIKQLGLAHLVFPGAHHTRLEHSLGTYNIAFKAANLLKLDKNDTELITCAALLHDIGHGPFSHTLESILRNTLDADHVDLTGKLILGDYDIFCSEEKEFITSPDVHEILSRNDINQKEVADIIIGKSHKKQYLSQLLNSAIDVDQLDYLIRDAYYTGVAYGIIDMERYLQTLTINSGKLAVRRKGVVVVESILMARALMYSSVYFHKTVRIAELMLSKAIEMIP
;
A
#
# COMPACT_ATOMS: atom_id res chain seq x y z
N MET A 1 -1.06 16.48 24.15
CA MET A 1 -2.50 16.26 23.87
C MET A 1 -2.57 14.97 23.09
N VAL A 2 -3.14 13.91 23.66
CA VAL A 2 -3.38 12.67 22.92
C VAL A 2 -4.62 12.95 22.08
N TYR A 3 -4.46 13.12 20.77
CA TYR A 3 -5.62 13.32 19.90
C TYR A 3 -6.40 12.01 19.85
N GLU A 4 -7.68 12.06 20.24
CA GLU A 4 -8.60 10.90 20.22
C GLU A 4 -8.83 10.39 18.78
N HIS A 5 -8.65 11.28 17.79
CA HIS A 5 -8.64 11.00 16.36
C HIS A 5 -7.94 12.13 15.59
N LYS A 6 -7.56 11.86 14.34
CA LYS A 6 -7.02 12.82 13.38
C LYS A 6 -7.83 12.75 12.08
N VAL A 7 -8.09 13.89 11.46
CA VAL A 7 -8.69 13.95 10.12
C VAL A 7 -7.63 14.45 9.15
N ILE A 8 -7.36 13.65 8.12
CA ILE A 8 -6.39 13.97 7.07
C ILE A 8 -7.15 14.22 5.78
N ARG A 9 -6.92 15.38 5.16
CA ARG A 9 -7.46 15.69 3.84
C ARG A 9 -6.64 15.00 2.77
N ASP A 10 -7.25 14.05 2.07
CA ASP A 10 -6.69 13.35 0.92
C ASP A 10 -7.31 13.86 -0.39
N SER A 11 -6.48 14.01 -1.42
CA SER A 11 -6.89 14.54 -2.73
C SER A 11 -7.89 13.64 -3.46
N ILE A 12 -7.90 12.33 -3.17
CA ILE A 12 -8.69 11.32 -3.85
C ILE A 12 -9.95 10.97 -3.05
N HIS A 13 -9.78 10.69 -1.77
CA HIS A 13 -10.82 10.14 -0.90
C HIS A 13 -11.52 11.19 -0.04
N GLY A 14 -11.08 12.44 -0.09
CA GLY A 14 -11.58 13.50 0.77
C GLY A 14 -11.06 13.36 2.20
N ASP A 15 -11.94 13.48 3.18
CA ASP A 15 -11.52 13.49 4.58
C ASP A 15 -11.41 12.05 5.11
N ILE A 16 -10.18 11.64 5.46
CA ILE A 16 -9.89 10.33 6.05
C ILE A 16 -9.76 10.52 7.57
N LYS A 17 -10.70 9.94 8.33
CA LYS A 17 -10.64 9.91 9.80
C LYS A 17 -9.81 8.71 10.26
N ILE A 18 -8.86 8.96 11.16
CA ILE A 18 -7.91 7.97 11.68
C ILE A 18 -7.90 8.06 13.20
N GLU A 19 -8.01 6.92 13.89
CA GLU A 19 -8.09 6.86 15.35
C GLU A 19 -7.46 5.57 15.90
N GLY A 20 -7.19 5.56 17.21
CA GLY A 20 -6.71 4.39 17.94
C GLY A 20 -5.47 3.74 17.34
N LEU A 21 -5.53 2.42 17.14
CA LEU A 21 -4.45 1.60 16.57
C LEU A 21 -3.86 2.16 15.27
N ILE A 22 -4.71 2.58 14.34
CA ILE A 22 -4.26 3.08 13.03
C ILE A 22 -3.54 4.42 13.17
N LEU A 23 -3.98 5.29 14.08
CA LEU A 23 -3.29 6.55 14.36
C LEU A 23 -1.90 6.29 14.96
N ASN A 24 -1.81 5.36 15.90
CA ASN A 24 -0.53 4.99 16.52
C ASN A 24 0.44 4.37 15.50
N LEU A 25 -0.05 3.54 14.57
CA LEU A 25 0.75 3.02 13.46
C LEU A 25 1.21 4.13 12.52
N LEU A 26 0.31 5.04 12.15
CA LEU A 26 0.65 6.16 11.27
C LEU A 26 1.79 7.02 11.83
N GLU A 27 1.87 7.17 13.15
CA GLU A 27 2.90 7.98 13.81
C GLU A 27 4.26 7.27 13.94
N THR A 28 4.39 6.00 13.55
CA THR A 28 5.69 5.32 13.65
C THR A 28 6.68 5.83 12.60
N PRO A 29 7.99 5.84 12.90
CA PRO A 29 9.01 6.27 11.96
C PRO A 29 9.02 5.50 10.64
N GLU A 30 8.71 4.20 10.67
CA GLU A 30 8.69 3.33 9.48
C GLU A 30 7.65 3.80 8.46
N LEU A 31 6.46 4.18 8.94
CA LEU A 31 5.39 4.71 8.10
C LEU A 31 5.68 6.17 7.70
N GLN A 32 6.11 7.02 8.63
CA GLN A 32 6.42 8.42 8.34
C GLN A 32 7.52 8.59 7.28
N ARG A 33 8.48 7.66 7.21
CA ARG A 33 9.49 7.60 6.14
C ARG A 33 8.88 7.62 4.74
N LEU A 34 7.71 7.00 4.55
CA LEU A 34 7.05 6.91 3.24
C LEU A 34 6.65 8.29 2.69
N TYR A 35 6.59 9.34 3.52
CA TYR A 35 6.38 10.73 3.08
C TYR A 35 7.47 11.19 2.09
N ASN A 36 8.66 10.63 2.18
CA ASN A 36 9.80 11.01 1.33
C ASN A 36 10.00 10.04 0.14
N ILE A 37 9.10 9.06 -0.04
CA ILE A 37 9.19 8.07 -1.10
C ILE A 37 8.05 8.31 -2.09
N LYS A 38 8.39 8.71 -3.32
CA LYS A 38 7.41 8.91 -4.40
C LYS A 38 6.80 7.57 -4.81
N GLN A 39 5.48 7.55 -5.02
CA GLN A 39 4.75 6.36 -5.48
C GLN A 39 5.26 5.89 -6.85
N LEU A 40 5.34 6.82 -7.81
CA LEU A 40 5.70 6.52 -9.20
C LEU A 40 7.17 6.79 -9.54
N GLY A 41 8.06 6.84 -8.54
CA GLY A 41 9.49 7.00 -8.75
C GLY A 41 9.85 8.18 -9.68
N LEU A 42 10.38 7.85 -10.86
CA LEU A 42 10.85 8.82 -11.87
C LEU A 42 9.77 9.28 -12.85
N ALA A 43 8.50 8.88 -12.67
CA ALA A 43 7.40 9.27 -13.56
C ALA A 43 7.20 10.78 -13.64
N HIS A 44 7.57 11.53 -12.60
CA HIS A 44 7.51 12.99 -12.57
C HIS A 44 8.34 13.68 -13.67
N LEU A 45 9.32 12.98 -14.27
CA LEU A 45 10.09 13.48 -15.42
C LEU A 45 9.25 13.56 -16.71
N VAL A 46 8.12 12.85 -16.76
CA VAL A 46 7.18 12.84 -17.89
C VAL A 46 5.85 13.47 -17.51
N PHE A 47 5.39 13.21 -16.29
CA PHE A 47 4.14 13.69 -15.72
C PHE A 47 4.45 14.62 -14.56
N PRO A 48 4.64 15.94 -14.77
CA PRO A 48 5.12 16.86 -13.73
C PRO A 48 4.24 16.97 -12.48
N GLY A 49 3.01 16.42 -12.50
CA GLY A 49 2.14 16.33 -11.32
C GLY A 49 2.36 15.09 -10.45
N ALA A 50 3.10 14.07 -10.93
CA ALA A 50 3.28 12.77 -10.28
C ALA A 50 4.28 12.81 -9.10
N HIS A 51 3.97 13.64 -8.10
CA HIS A 51 4.77 13.88 -6.90
C HIS A 51 4.22 13.20 -5.65
N HIS A 52 3.08 12.52 -5.74
CA HIS A 52 2.46 11.83 -4.63
C HIS A 52 3.35 10.72 -4.06
N THR A 53 3.13 10.47 -2.78
CA THR A 53 3.99 9.66 -1.93
C THR A 53 3.37 8.31 -1.62
N ARG A 54 4.21 7.35 -1.22
CA ARG A 54 3.72 6.04 -0.73
C ARG A 54 2.87 6.19 0.53
N LEU A 55 3.11 7.22 1.36
CA LEU A 55 2.28 7.45 2.54
C LEU A 55 0.83 7.82 2.16
N GLU A 56 0.66 8.71 1.17
CA GLU A 56 -0.67 9.06 0.66
C GLU A 56 -1.40 7.82 0.13
N HIS A 57 -0.67 6.96 -0.58
CA HIS A 57 -1.19 5.69 -1.09
C HIS A 57 -1.59 4.74 0.05
N SER A 58 -0.70 4.46 1.02
CA SER A 58 -1.00 3.64 2.20
C SER A 58 -2.25 4.12 2.96
N LEU A 59 -2.42 5.44 3.13
CA LEU A 59 -3.61 6.03 3.76
C LEU A 59 -4.88 5.79 2.94
N GLY A 60 -4.79 5.94 1.62
CA GLY A 60 -5.91 5.65 0.73
C GLY A 60 -6.28 4.18 0.70
N THR A 61 -5.29 3.29 0.59
CA THR A 61 -5.47 1.83 0.65
C THR A 61 -6.11 1.38 1.96
N TYR A 62 -5.66 1.93 3.10
CA TYR A 62 -6.31 1.78 4.40
C TYR A 62 -7.79 2.19 4.37
N ASN A 63 -8.10 3.37 3.84
CA ASN A 63 -9.45 3.89 3.81
C ASN A 63 -10.39 3.02 2.95
N ILE A 64 -9.92 2.55 1.80
CA ILE A 64 -10.67 1.62 0.94
C ILE A 64 -10.86 0.27 1.66
N ALA A 65 -9.83 -0.26 2.30
CA ALA A 65 -9.92 -1.50 3.07
C ALA A 65 -10.94 -1.41 4.21
N PHE A 66 -10.96 -0.28 4.93
CA PHE A 66 -11.94 -0.02 5.99
C PHE A 66 -13.37 0.03 5.45
N LYS A 67 -13.61 0.73 4.33
CA LYS A 67 -14.92 0.74 3.65
C LYS A 67 -15.35 -0.66 3.20
N ALA A 68 -14.43 -1.43 2.61
CA ALA A 68 -14.68 -2.79 2.17
C ALA A 68 -15.04 -3.72 3.34
N ALA A 69 -14.29 -3.64 4.45
CA ALA A 69 -14.55 -4.41 5.67
C ALA A 69 -15.95 -4.13 6.23
N ASN A 70 -16.35 -2.86 6.29
CA ASN A 70 -17.69 -2.45 6.74
C ASN A 70 -18.80 -2.97 5.82
N LEU A 71 -18.63 -2.89 4.50
CA LEU A 71 -19.62 -3.38 3.52
C LEU A 71 -19.75 -4.91 3.55
N LEU A 72 -18.64 -5.62 3.77
CA LEU A 72 -18.60 -7.07 3.94
C LEU A 72 -19.04 -7.52 5.33
N LYS A 73 -19.22 -6.58 6.28
CA LYS A 73 -19.58 -6.83 7.68
C LYS A 73 -18.60 -7.78 8.35
N LEU A 74 -17.30 -7.55 8.14
CA LEU A 74 -16.26 -8.30 8.83
C LEU A 74 -16.36 -8.10 10.34
N ASP A 75 -15.91 -9.09 11.11
CA ASP A 75 -15.80 -8.93 12.55
C ASP A 75 -14.70 -7.92 12.91
N LYS A 76 -14.66 -7.50 14.18
CA LYS A 76 -13.71 -6.49 14.65
C LYS A 76 -12.26 -6.89 14.38
N ASN A 77 -11.90 -8.13 14.70
CA ASN A 77 -10.54 -8.64 14.56
C ASN A 77 -10.13 -8.67 13.07
N ASP A 78 -11.02 -9.13 12.19
CA ASP A 78 -10.75 -9.16 10.75
C ASP A 78 -10.64 -7.76 10.15
N THR A 79 -11.43 -6.81 10.65
CA THR A 79 -11.36 -5.40 10.26
C THR A 79 -10.02 -4.80 10.68
N GLU A 80 -9.56 -5.05 11.91
CA GLU A 80 -8.26 -4.59 12.42
C GLU A 80 -7.11 -5.22 11.60
N LEU A 81 -7.14 -6.53 11.37
CA LEU A 81 -6.13 -7.23 10.57
C LEU A 81 -6.01 -6.68 9.15
N ILE A 82 -7.12 -6.54 8.41
CA ILE A 82 -7.07 -6.07 7.02
C ILE A 82 -6.70 -4.59 6.93
N THR A 83 -7.10 -3.76 7.89
CA THR A 83 -6.77 -2.33 7.87
C THR A 83 -5.32 -2.08 8.27
N CYS A 84 -4.77 -2.82 9.23
CA CYS A 84 -3.34 -2.84 9.51
C CYS A 84 -2.55 -3.32 8.29
N ALA A 85 -2.94 -4.44 7.69
CA ALA A 85 -2.29 -4.96 6.50
C ALA A 85 -2.33 -3.96 5.34
N ALA A 86 -3.48 -3.31 5.10
CA ALA A 86 -3.64 -2.31 4.05
C ALA A 86 -2.80 -1.04 4.29
N LEU A 87 -2.71 -0.55 5.53
CA LEU A 87 -1.83 0.56 5.86
C LEU A 87 -0.35 0.18 5.69
N LEU A 88 0.00 -1.04 6.10
CA LEU A 88 1.38 -1.53 6.18
C LEU A 88 1.85 -2.33 4.94
N HIS A 89 1.05 -2.44 3.87
CA HIS A 89 1.45 -3.29 2.74
C HIS A 89 2.72 -2.79 2.03
N ASP A 90 2.96 -1.47 2.12
CA ASP A 90 3.97 -0.77 1.34
C ASP A 90 5.19 -0.31 2.17
N ILE A 91 5.27 -0.67 3.45
CA ILE A 91 6.27 -0.11 4.37
C ILE A 91 7.69 -0.58 4.03
N GLY A 92 7.86 -1.77 3.45
CA GLY A 92 9.18 -2.25 3.03
C GLY A 92 9.73 -1.57 1.77
N HIS A 93 8.99 -0.65 1.15
CA HIS A 93 9.53 0.06 -0.02
C HIS A 93 10.61 1.07 0.36
N GLY A 94 11.77 0.95 -0.29
CA GLY A 94 12.82 1.96 -0.30
C GLY A 94 12.65 2.99 -1.43
N PRO A 95 13.54 4.01 -1.50
CA PRO A 95 13.59 4.94 -2.63
C PRO A 95 13.77 4.18 -3.95
N PHE A 96 12.96 4.51 -4.96
CA PHE A 96 13.00 3.88 -6.28
C PHE A 96 12.90 2.35 -6.25
N SER A 97 12.16 1.81 -5.26
CA SER A 97 12.10 0.38 -4.96
C SER A 97 11.96 -0.53 -6.19
N HIS A 98 11.01 -0.29 -7.09
CA HIS A 98 10.81 -1.15 -8.27
C HIS A 98 11.94 -1.03 -9.29
N THR A 99 12.53 0.16 -9.42
CA THR A 99 13.67 0.41 -10.31
C THR A 99 14.93 -0.31 -9.82
N LEU A 100 15.11 -0.36 -8.50
CA LEU A 100 16.31 -0.91 -7.86
C LEU A 100 16.10 -2.33 -7.34
N GLU A 101 14.89 -2.88 -7.40
CA GLU A 101 14.53 -4.17 -6.81
C GLU A 101 15.43 -5.30 -7.28
N SER A 102 15.68 -5.39 -8.59
CA SER A 102 16.55 -6.42 -9.15
C SER A 102 17.99 -6.29 -8.67
N ILE A 103 18.48 -5.06 -8.47
CA ILE A 103 19.83 -4.80 -7.97
C ILE A 103 19.90 -5.16 -6.49
N LEU A 104 18.96 -4.68 -5.68
CA LEU A 104 18.89 -4.97 -4.25
C LEU A 104 18.76 -6.47 -3.99
N ARG A 105 17.94 -7.18 -4.76
CA ARG A 105 17.81 -8.63 -4.65
C ARG A 105 19.10 -9.36 -5.03
N ASN A 106 19.79 -8.93 -6.08
CA ASN A 106 21.02 -9.60 -6.52
C ASN A 106 22.21 -9.31 -5.61
N THR A 107 22.28 -8.11 -5.02
CA THR A 107 23.43 -7.66 -4.23
C THR A 107 23.24 -7.90 -2.73
N LEU A 108 22.02 -7.75 -2.22
CA LEU A 108 21.71 -7.79 -0.78
C LEU A 108 20.76 -8.94 -0.39
N ASP A 109 20.34 -9.77 -1.35
CA ASP A 109 19.33 -10.84 -1.16
C ASP A 109 18.07 -10.36 -0.43
N ALA A 110 17.67 -9.11 -0.72
CA ALA A 110 16.54 -8.45 -0.09
C ALA A 110 15.58 -7.87 -1.13
N ASP A 111 14.29 -8.09 -0.93
CA ASP A 111 13.22 -7.40 -1.63
C ASP A 111 12.31 -6.65 -0.65
N HIS A 112 11.42 -5.81 -1.19
CA HIS A 112 10.53 -4.96 -0.38
C HIS A 112 9.49 -5.78 0.40
N VAL A 113 9.14 -6.98 -0.08
CA VAL A 113 8.19 -7.86 0.59
C VAL A 113 8.83 -8.50 1.82
N ASP A 114 10.07 -8.95 1.69
CA ASP A 114 10.89 -9.46 2.80
C ASP A 114 11.13 -8.38 3.86
N LEU A 115 11.48 -7.16 3.45
CA LEU A 115 11.65 -6.05 4.38
C LEU A 115 10.34 -5.69 5.10
N THR A 116 9.20 -5.72 4.40
CA THR A 116 7.87 -5.51 5.02
C THR A 116 7.61 -6.54 6.11
N GLY A 117 7.86 -7.82 5.82
CA GLY A 117 7.73 -8.89 6.80
C GLY A 117 8.64 -8.69 8.01
N LYS A 118 9.93 -8.39 7.78
CA LYS A 118 10.91 -8.17 8.85
C LYS A 118 10.53 -7.00 9.76
N LEU A 119 10.05 -5.88 9.21
CA LEU A 119 9.61 -4.73 9.99
C LEU A 119 8.37 -5.06 10.84
N ILE A 120 7.40 -5.80 10.28
CA ILE A 120 6.18 -6.20 11.01
C ILE A 120 6.49 -7.22 12.12
N LEU A 121 7.42 -8.14 11.85
CA LEU A 121 7.82 -9.19 12.81
C LEU A 121 8.83 -8.71 13.85
N GLY A 122 9.42 -7.51 13.68
CA GLY A 122 10.45 -6.97 14.58
C GLY A 122 11.86 -7.52 14.33
N ASP A 123 12.08 -8.16 13.17
CA ASP A 123 13.36 -8.76 12.78
C ASP A 123 14.32 -7.74 12.10
N TYR A 124 13.85 -6.51 11.88
CA TYR A 124 14.64 -5.44 11.28
C TYR A 124 14.26 -4.09 11.91
N ASP A 125 15.26 -3.25 12.10
CA ASP A 125 15.10 -1.87 12.58
C ASP A 125 15.66 -0.91 11.54
N ILE A 126 14.94 0.20 11.30
CA ILE A 126 15.36 1.23 10.34
C ILE A 126 16.46 2.13 10.90
N PHE A 127 16.72 2.07 12.20
CA PHE A 127 17.72 2.86 12.90
C PHE A 127 18.95 2.01 13.25
N CYS A 128 20.13 2.62 13.14
CA CYS A 128 21.36 2.05 13.67
C CYS A 128 21.37 2.07 15.21
N SER A 129 22.19 1.22 15.84
CA SER A 129 22.27 1.08 17.30
C SER A 129 22.52 2.41 18.02
N GLU A 130 23.33 3.28 17.42
CA GLU A 130 23.67 4.60 17.94
C GLU A 130 22.49 5.59 17.83
N GLU A 131 21.65 5.45 16.82
CA GLU A 131 20.49 6.32 16.60
C GLU A 131 19.35 5.99 17.58
N LYS A 132 19.20 4.71 17.94
CA LYS A 132 18.14 4.24 18.85
C LYS A 132 18.15 4.94 20.21
N GLU A 133 19.31 5.39 20.69
CA GLU A 133 19.41 6.14 21.95
C GLU A 133 18.60 7.46 21.92
N PHE A 134 18.35 7.99 20.72
CA PHE A 134 17.62 9.24 20.51
C PHE A 134 16.17 9.02 20.07
N ILE A 135 15.78 7.78 19.75
CA ILE A 135 14.43 7.44 19.29
C ILE A 135 13.61 6.95 20.48
N THR A 136 12.51 7.65 20.75
CA THR A 136 11.58 7.32 21.85
C THR A 136 10.21 6.86 21.35
N SER A 137 9.98 6.95 20.04
CA SER A 137 8.74 6.48 19.41
C SER A 137 8.74 4.95 19.33
N PRO A 138 7.60 4.30 19.60
CA PRO A 138 7.45 2.87 19.36
C PRO A 138 7.52 2.55 17.87
N ASP A 139 8.02 1.36 17.55
CA ASP A 139 8.00 0.81 16.19
C ASP A 139 6.66 0.13 15.85
N VAL A 140 6.52 -0.31 14.59
CA VAL A 140 5.33 -1.02 14.11
C VAL A 140 5.08 -2.31 14.90
N HIS A 141 6.12 -3.10 15.18
CA HIS A 141 6.00 -4.38 15.87
C HIS A 141 5.45 -4.19 17.29
N GLU A 142 5.98 -3.22 18.03
CA GLU A 142 5.55 -2.84 19.36
C GLU A 142 4.09 -2.36 19.37
N ILE A 143 3.70 -1.51 18.41
CA ILE A 143 2.31 -1.01 18.33
C ILE A 143 1.34 -2.16 18.06
N LEU A 144 1.65 -3.06 17.14
CA LEU A 144 0.80 -4.24 16.87
C LEU A 144 0.70 -5.15 18.11
N SER A 145 1.83 -5.40 18.79
CA SER A 145 1.90 -6.23 19.99
C SER A 145 1.06 -5.67 21.14
N ARG A 146 1.17 -4.37 21.43
CA ARG A 146 0.43 -3.69 22.50
C ARG A 146 -1.10 -3.66 22.30
N ASN A 147 -1.56 -3.89 21.06
CA ASN A 147 -2.98 -3.90 20.71
C ASN A 147 -3.49 -5.33 20.41
N ASP A 148 -2.75 -6.37 20.81
CA ASP A 148 -3.10 -7.78 20.62
C ASP A 148 -3.33 -8.17 19.14
N ILE A 149 -2.68 -7.48 18.19
CA ILE A 149 -2.76 -7.79 16.76
C ILE A 149 -1.69 -8.81 16.38
N ASN A 150 -2.12 -9.92 15.78
CA ASN A 150 -1.21 -10.97 15.34
C ASN A 150 -0.37 -10.51 14.13
N GLN A 151 0.88 -10.17 14.36
CA GLN A 151 1.82 -9.65 13.36
C GLN A 151 2.04 -10.63 12.21
N LYS A 152 2.06 -11.94 12.50
CA LYS A 152 2.22 -12.97 11.47
C LYS A 152 1.02 -13.02 10.55
N GLU A 153 -0.20 -12.88 11.08
CA GLU A 153 -1.40 -12.82 10.24
C GLU A 153 -1.43 -11.56 9.36
N VAL A 154 -0.98 -10.41 9.88
CA VAL A 154 -0.83 -9.18 9.08
C VAL A 154 0.17 -9.41 7.93
N ALA A 155 1.34 -9.96 8.23
CA ALA A 155 2.34 -10.27 7.22
C ALA A 155 1.82 -11.30 6.19
N ASP A 156 1.15 -12.37 6.63
CA ASP A 156 0.56 -13.39 5.77
C ASP A 156 -0.54 -12.82 4.86
N ILE A 157 -1.30 -11.82 5.30
CA ILE A 157 -2.29 -11.12 4.47
C ILE A 157 -1.59 -10.32 3.36
N ILE A 158 -0.57 -9.53 3.70
CA ILE A 158 0.19 -8.71 2.73
C ILE A 158 0.79 -9.56 1.62
N ILE A 159 1.41 -10.69 1.97
CA ILE A 159 2.07 -11.57 1.00
C ILE A 159 1.12 -12.57 0.31
N GLY A 160 -0.18 -12.50 0.60
CA GLY A 160 -1.19 -13.37 -0.02
C GLY A 160 -1.21 -14.81 0.48
N LYS A 161 -0.59 -15.13 1.62
CA LYS A 161 -0.46 -16.49 2.19
C LYS A 161 -1.47 -16.82 3.31
N SER A 162 -2.45 -15.96 3.57
CA SER A 162 -3.49 -16.28 4.57
C SER A 162 -4.34 -17.50 4.18
N HIS A 163 -4.14 -18.62 4.90
CA HIS A 163 -4.77 -19.91 4.57
C HIS A 163 -6.19 -20.08 5.15
N LYS A 164 -6.46 -19.52 6.34
CA LYS A 164 -7.75 -19.71 7.04
C LYS A 164 -8.84 -18.76 6.54
N LYS A 165 -8.48 -17.51 6.23
CA LYS A 165 -9.40 -16.44 5.84
C LYS A 165 -8.94 -15.81 4.52
N GLN A 166 -9.08 -16.57 3.43
CA GLN A 166 -8.56 -16.18 2.11
C GLN A 166 -9.17 -14.88 1.58
N TYR A 167 -10.38 -14.50 2.00
CA TYR A 167 -10.96 -13.21 1.63
C TYR A 167 -10.14 -12.03 2.15
N LEU A 168 -9.42 -12.14 3.27
CA LEU A 168 -8.57 -11.06 3.79
C LEU A 168 -7.36 -10.85 2.89
N SER A 169 -6.65 -11.93 2.55
CA SER A 169 -5.54 -11.82 1.59
C SER A 169 -6.04 -11.37 0.22
N GLN A 170 -7.19 -11.84 -0.26
CA GLN A 170 -7.75 -11.42 -1.55
C GLN A 170 -8.21 -9.96 -1.59
N LEU A 171 -8.57 -9.37 -0.46
CA LEU A 171 -8.89 -7.94 -0.40
C LEU A 171 -7.66 -7.08 -0.70
N LEU A 172 -6.45 -7.54 -0.38
CA LEU A 172 -5.20 -6.80 -0.56
C LEU A 172 -4.32 -7.34 -1.70
N ASN A 173 -4.49 -8.60 -2.07
CA ASN A 173 -3.70 -9.31 -3.06
C ASN A 173 -4.62 -10.19 -3.92
N SER A 174 -5.13 -9.62 -5.01
CA SER A 174 -5.92 -10.37 -5.99
C SER A 174 -5.90 -9.72 -7.37
N ALA A 175 -6.75 -10.19 -8.28
CA ALA A 175 -6.86 -9.59 -9.60
C ALA A 175 -7.41 -8.16 -9.56
N ILE A 176 -8.19 -7.80 -8.53
CA ILE A 176 -8.65 -6.44 -8.20
C ILE A 176 -8.73 -6.36 -6.67
N ASP A 177 -7.77 -5.67 -6.07
CA ASP A 177 -7.64 -5.48 -4.63
C ASP A 177 -7.66 -3.98 -4.26
N VAL A 178 -7.70 -3.69 -2.97
CA VAL A 178 -7.82 -2.31 -2.45
C VAL A 178 -6.58 -1.45 -2.72
N ASP A 179 -5.40 -2.08 -2.84
CA ASP A 179 -4.17 -1.43 -3.30
C ASP A 179 -4.35 -0.90 -4.74
N GLN A 180 -4.75 -1.79 -5.65
CA GLN A 180 -5.02 -1.43 -7.05
C GLN A 180 -6.09 -0.36 -7.21
N LEU A 181 -7.13 -0.39 -6.39
CA LEU A 181 -8.18 0.63 -6.43
C LEU A 181 -7.65 2.01 -6.04
N ASP A 182 -6.77 2.11 -5.04
CA ASP A 182 -6.19 3.39 -4.67
C ASP A 182 -5.22 3.88 -5.75
N TYR A 183 -4.20 3.07 -6.11
CA TYR A 183 -3.16 3.56 -6.99
C TYR A 183 -3.73 3.93 -8.37
N LEU A 184 -4.71 3.20 -8.91
CA LEU A 184 -5.26 3.51 -10.23
C LEU A 184 -5.91 4.90 -10.28
N ILE A 185 -6.69 5.25 -9.26
CA ILE A 185 -7.34 6.55 -9.17
C ILE A 185 -6.31 7.64 -8.86
N ARG A 186 -5.44 7.38 -7.88
CA ARG A 186 -4.43 8.34 -7.41
C ARG A 186 -3.43 8.68 -8.49
N ASP A 187 -2.89 7.67 -9.15
CA ASP A 187 -1.92 7.86 -10.22
C ASP A 187 -2.54 8.60 -11.39
N ALA A 188 -3.78 8.28 -11.77
CA ALA A 188 -4.48 8.98 -12.84
C ALA A 188 -4.72 10.46 -12.50
N TYR A 189 -5.11 10.75 -11.26
CA TYR A 189 -5.29 12.11 -10.77
C TYR A 189 -3.99 12.92 -10.84
N TYR A 190 -2.89 12.40 -10.27
CA TYR A 190 -1.62 13.13 -10.20
C TYR A 190 -0.86 13.18 -11.54
N THR A 191 -1.07 12.21 -12.43
CA THR A 191 -0.50 12.24 -13.78
C THR A 191 -1.33 13.06 -14.77
N GLY A 192 -2.61 13.33 -14.45
CA GLY A 192 -3.54 14.05 -15.30
C GLY A 192 -4.10 13.22 -16.47
N VAL A 193 -3.88 11.90 -16.49
CA VAL A 193 -4.43 11.03 -17.53
C VAL A 193 -5.86 10.62 -17.19
N ALA A 194 -6.75 10.60 -18.19
CA ALA A 194 -8.15 10.27 -17.99
C ALA A 194 -8.44 8.75 -17.90
N TYR A 195 -7.40 7.90 -17.89
CA TYR A 195 -7.54 6.45 -18.03
C TYR A 195 -7.84 5.70 -16.72
N GLY A 196 -7.59 6.29 -15.55
CA GLY A 196 -7.83 5.66 -14.24
C GLY A 196 -9.14 6.07 -13.55
N ILE A 197 -10.11 6.61 -14.30
CA ILE A 197 -11.43 6.93 -13.76
C ILE A 197 -12.23 5.62 -13.59
N ILE A 198 -12.24 5.09 -12.36
CA ILE A 198 -12.97 3.86 -12.00
C ILE A 198 -14.07 4.14 -10.98
N ASP A 199 -15.15 3.37 -11.03
CA ASP A 199 -16.24 3.45 -10.05
C ASP A 199 -15.97 2.52 -8.85
N MET A 200 -15.04 2.94 -7.99
CA MET A 200 -14.62 2.18 -6.82
C MET A 200 -15.78 1.91 -5.85
N GLU A 201 -16.63 2.91 -5.60
CA GLU A 201 -17.77 2.78 -4.69
C GLU A 201 -18.76 1.70 -5.19
N ARG A 202 -19.03 1.66 -6.51
CA ARG A 202 -19.85 0.59 -7.09
C ARG A 202 -19.18 -0.77 -6.97
N TYR A 203 -17.87 -0.87 -7.19
CA TYR A 203 -17.14 -2.13 -7.02
C TYR A 203 -17.30 -2.66 -5.59
N LEU A 204 -17.01 -1.83 -4.58
CA LEU A 204 -17.12 -2.23 -3.17
C LEU A 204 -18.53 -2.70 -2.81
N GLN A 205 -19.59 -2.03 -3.28
CA GLN A 205 -20.98 -2.45 -3.05
C GLN A 205 -21.37 -3.80 -3.70
N THR A 206 -20.55 -4.29 -4.63
CA THR A 206 -20.77 -5.57 -5.29
C THR A 206 -19.93 -6.71 -4.73
N LEU A 207 -18.97 -6.40 -3.84
CA LEU A 207 -18.19 -7.41 -3.13
C LEU A 207 -19.08 -8.26 -2.21
N THR A 208 -18.69 -9.52 -2.06
CA THR A 208 -19.31 -10.49 -1.15
C THR A 208 -18.29 -11.55 -0.78
N ILE A 209 -18.53 -12.28 0.30
CA ILE A 209 -17.76 -13.49 0.64
C ILE A 209 -18.59 -14.71 0.24
N ASN A 210 -17.98 -15.65 -0.47
CA ASN A 210 -18.58 -16.94 -0.81
C ASN A 210 -17.60 -18.05 -0.49
N SER A 211 -18.00 -18.99 0.37
CA SER A 211 -17.16 -20.12 0.81
C SER A 211 -15.75 -19.70 1.28
N GLY A 212 -15.66 -18.62 2.06
CA GLY A 212 -14.39 -18.12 2.61
C GLY A 212 -13.49 -17.39 1.61
N LYS A 213 -13.98 -17.10 0.40
CA LYS A 213 -13.27 -16.35 -0.65
C LYS A 213 -14.00 -15.07 -1.01
N LEU A 214 -13.25 -14.04 -1.37
CA LEU A 214 -13.78 -12.82 -1.95
C LEU A 214 -14.38 -13.11 -3.32
N ALA A 215 -15.57 -12.55 -3.57
CA ALA A 215 -16.29 -12.70 -4.81
C ALA A 215 -17.02 -11.40 -5.17
N VAL A 216 -17.37 -11.26 -6.44
CA VAL A 216 -18.15 -10.14 -6.96
C VAL A 216 -19.52 -10.65 -7.37
N ARG A 217 -20.59 -9.99 -6.92
CA ARG A 217 -21.96 -10.31 -7.36
C ARG A 217 -22.09 -10.05 -8.86
N ARG A 218 -22.92 -10.83 -9.56
CA ARG A 218 -23.13 -10.71 -11.02
C ARG A 218 -23.42 -9.27 -11.52
N LYS A 219 -24.10 -8.46 -10.71
CA LYS A 219 -24.37 -7.03 -11.02
C LYS A 219 -23.13 -6.13 -11.04
N GLY A 220 -21.96 -6.64 -10.65
CA GLY A 220 -20.67 -5.95 -10.62
C GLY A 220 -19.73 -6.32 -11.77
N VAL A 221 -20.16 -7.14 -12.73
CA VAL A 221 -19.30 -7.53 -13.87
C VAL A 221 -18.81 -6.31 -14.66
N VAL A 222 -19.71 -5.36 -14.94
CA VAL A 222 -19.37 -4.15 -15.71
C VAL A 222 -18.30 -3.29 -15.02
N VAL A 223 -18.37 -3.15 -13.70
CA VAL A 223 -17.37 -2.35 -12.96
C VAL A 223 -16.02 -3.07 -12.92
N VAL A 224 -16.02 -4.40 -12.78
CA VAL A 224 -14.81 -5.23 -12.91
C VAL A 224 -14.15 -5.04 -14.28
N GLU A 225 -14.93 -5.10 -15.36
CA GLU A 225 -14.42 -4.86 -16.73
C GLU A 225 -13.83 -3.46 -16.88
N SER A 226 -14.49 -2.43 -16.35
CA SER A 226 -13.98 -1.05 -16.40
C SER A 226 -12.65 -0.89 -15.66
N ILE A 227 -12.48 -1.53 -14.50
CA ILE A 227 -11.24 -1.46 -13.70
C ILE A 227 -10.11 -2.15 -14.46
N LEU A 228 -10.36 -3.32 -15.05
CA LEU A 228 -9.34 -4.05 -15.83
C LEU A 228 -8.91 -3.25 -17.07
N MET A 229 -9.85 -2.59 -17.75
CA MET A 229 -9.56 -1.71 -18.89
C MET A 229 -8.73 -0.50 -18.45
N ALA A 230 -9.15 0.19 -17.38
CA ALA A 230 -8.44 1.33 -16.82
C ALA A 230 -7.00 0.95 -16.46
N ARG A 231 -6.80 -0.21 -15.82
CA ARG A 231 -5.48 -0.74 -15.51
C ARG A 231 -4.64 -0.95 -16.76
N ALA A 232 -5.17 -1.62 -17.79
CA ALA A 232 -4.43 -1.86 -19.03
C ALA A 232 -3.97 -0.56 -19.72
N LEU A 233 -4.82 0.47 -19.68
CA LEU A 233 -4.50 1.80 -20.23
C LEU A 233 -3.46 2.54 -19.38
N MET A 234 -3.53 2.45 -18.05
CA MET A 234 -2.54 3.03 -17.13
C MET A 234 -1.15 2.40 -17.31
N TYR A 235 -1.09 1.06 -17.45
CA TYR A 235 0.17 0.37 -17.77
C TYR A 235 0.78 0.87 -19.07
N SER A 236 -0.02 0.96 -20.13
CA SER A 236 0.47 1.37 -21.44
C SER A 236 0.90 2.84 -21.48
N SER A 237 0.19 3.71 -20.76
CA SER A 237 0.34 5.17 -20.89
C SER A 237 1.29 5.77 -19.86
N VAL A 238 1.33 5.23 -18.65
CA VAL A 238 2.06 5.79 -17.50
C VAL A 238 3.20 4.86 -17.11
N TYR A 239 2.90 3.65 -16.63
CA TYR A 239 3.91 2.77 -16.02
C TYR A 239 4.96 2.27 -17.02
N PHE A 240 4.58 2.04 -18.27
CA PHE A 240 5.50 1.66 -19.35
C PHE A 240 5.83 2.80 -20.31
N HIS A 241 5.61 4.05 -19.90
CA HIS A 241 6.00 5.18 -20.71
C HIS A 241 7.52 5.14 -20.97
N LYS A 242 7.91 5.12 -22.25
CA LYS A 242 9.29 4.91 -22.70
C LYS A 242 10.32 5.80 -21.99
N THR A 243 10.00 7.07 -21.77
CA THR A 243 10.93 8.02 -21.11
C THR A 243 11.12 7.71 -19.63
N VAL A 244 10.07 7.23 -18.94
CA VAL A 244 10.17 6.78 -17.54
C VAL A 244 11.09 5.56 -17.48
N ARG A 245 10.84 4.57 -18.34
CA ARG A 245 11.67 3.36 -18.45
C ARG A 245 13.13 3.65 -18.77
N ILE A 246 13.40 4.62 -19.64
CA ILE A 246 14.77 5.07 -19.94
C ILE A 246 15.43 5.66 -18.69
N ALA A 247 14.75 6.56 -17.98
CA ALA A 247 15.28 7.18 -16.78
C ALA A 247 15.54 6.15 -15.65
N GLU A 248 14.63 5.19 -15.49
CA GLU A 248 14.80 4.07 -14.57
C GLU A 248 16.04 3.25 -14.90
N LEU A 249 16.23 2.87 -16.16
CA LEU A 249 17.41 2.11 -16.60
C LEU A 249 18.72 2.90 -16.40
N MET A 250 18.70 4.22 -16.63
CA MET A 250 19.85 5.07 -16.36
C MET A 250 20.20 5.08 -14.86
N LEU A 251 19.20 5.16 -13.99
CA LEU A 251 19.40 5.09 -12.54
C LEU A 251 19.94 3.71 -12.12
N SER A 252 19.32 2.62 -12.59
CA SER A 252 19.78 1.26 -12.31
C SER A 252 21.25 1.08 -12.72
N LYS A 253 21.63 1.56 -13.92
CA LYS A 253 23.03 1.51 -14.38
C LYS A 253 23.97 2.34 -13.55
N ALA A 254 23.55 3.53 -13.10
CA ALA A 254 24.37 4.35 -12.21
C ALA A 254 24.64 3.66 -10.87
N ILE A 255 23.64 2.98 -10.30
CA ILE A 255 23.80 2.21 -9.05
C ILE A 255 24.69 0.98 -9.24
N GLU A 256 24.53 0.24 -10.34
CA GLU A 256 25.40 -0.91 -10.66
C GLU A 256 26.89 -0.53 -10.82
N MET A 257 27.17 0.74 -11.14
CA MET A 257 28.54 1.25 -11.27
C MET A 257 29.15 1.71 -9.94
N ILE A 258 28.38 1.72 -8.85
CA ILE A 258 28.91 2.03 -7.52
C ILE A 258 29.79 0.84 -7.08
N PRO A 259 31.07 1.08 -6.75
CA PRO A 259 32.03 0.02 -6.42
C PRO A 259 31.72 -0.69 -5.10
#